data_AF-A0A090QMU8-F1
#
_entry.id   AF-A0A090QMU8-F1
#
_cell.length_a   1.000
_cell.length_b   1.000
_cell.length_c   1.000
_cell.angle_alpha   90.00
_cell.angle_beta   90.00
_cell.angle_gamma   90.00
#
_symmetry.space_group_name_H-M   'P 1'
#
loop_
_entity.id
_entity.type
_entity.pdbx_description
1 polymer ?
#
loop_
_entity_poly.entity_id
_entity_poly.type
_entity_poly.pdbx_seq_one_letter_code
_entity_poly.pdbx_strand_id
1 'polypeptide(L)' 'MTGIAQVSNETELKGRIFNIQKYSIYDGDGIRTLIFFKGCNLRCDWCANQKG' A
#
# COMPACT_ATOMS: atom_id res chain seq x y z
N MET A 1 -9.04 -23.71 31.04
CA MET A 1 -7.94 -24.00 30.09
C MET A 1 -8.33 -23.51 28.70
N THR A 2 -8.62 -22.22 28.56
CA THR A 2 -8.72 -21.54 27.26
C THR A 2 -8.00 -20.22 27.47
N GLY A 3 -6.72 -20.21 27.08
CA GLY A 3 -5.84 -19.07 27.27
C GLY A 3 -6.31 -17.92 26.39
N ILE A 4 -6.89 -16.89 27.00
CA ILE A 4 -6.96 -15.56 26.40
C ILE A 4 -5.54 -15.01 26.50
N ALA A 5 -4.76 -15.16 25.44
CA ALA A 5 -3.50 -14.45 25.32
C ALA A 5 -3.84 -12.94 25.29
N GLN A 6 -3.44 -12.22 26.33
CA GLN A 6 -3.49 -10.77 26.34
C GLN A 6 -2.54 -10.29 25.24
N VAL A 7 -3.07 -9.67 24.18
CA VAL A 7 -2.27 -9.06 23.13
C VAL A 7 -1.57 -7.84 23.74
N SER A 8 -0.35 -8.08 24.19
CA SER A 8 0.58 -7.07 24.69
C SER A 8 0.93 -6.09 23.58
N ASN A 9 0.69 -4.79 23.80
CA ASN A 9 1.12 -3.64 22.97
C ASN A 9 1.36 -3.99 21.48
N GLU A 10 0.25 -4.06 20.75
CA GLU A 10 0.26 -4.31 19.31
C GLU A 10 1.04 -3.19 18.62
N THR A 11 2.16 -3.53 18.00
CA THR A 11 2.89 -2.57 17.19
C THR A 11 1.99 -2.26 15.99
N GLU A 12 1.39 -1.08 15.98
CA GLU A 12 0.46 -0.67 14.91
C GLU A 12 1.12 -0.91 13.54
N LEU A 13 0.50 -1.74 12.71
CA LEU A 13 1.02 -2.07 11.38
C LEU A 13 1.01 -0.81 10.51
N LYS A 14 2.19 -0.33 10.11
CA LYS A 14 2.37 0.88 9.29
C LYS A 14 2.93 0.55 7.93
N GLY A 15 2.34 1.15 6.89
CA GLY A 15 2.82 1.09 5.50
C GLY A 15 3.44 2.41 5.05
N ARG A 16 4.41 2.34 4.12
CA ARG A 16 5.02 3.54 3.53
C ARG A 16 4.29 3.91 2.23
N ILE A 17 3.57 5.01 2.23
CA ILE A 17 2.77 5.48 1.09
C ILE A 17 3.46 6.70 0.47
N PHE A 18 3.47 6.80 -0.87
CA PHE A 18 4.01 7.97 -1.56
C PHE A 18 2.97 8.87 -2.20
N ASN A 19 1.87 8.29 -2.65
CA ASN A 19 0.80 9.04 -3.28
C ASN A 19 -0.52 8.30 -3.06
N ILE A 20 -1.59 9.08 -2.93
CA ILE A 20 -2.96 8.59 -2.89
C ILE A 20 -3.71 9.33 -3.99
N GLN A 21 -4.10 8.60 -5.02
CA GLN A 21 -4.86 9.17 -6.13
C GLN A 21 -6.32 8.76 -6.00
N LYS A 22 -7.19 9.75 -5.86
CA LYS A 22 -8.64 9.53 -5.79
C LYS A 22 -9.25 9.55 -7.21
N TYR A 23 -10.39 8.89 -7.36
CA TYR A 23 -11.19 8.90 -8.59
C TYR A 23 -10.48 8.36 -9.85
N SER A 24 -9.64 7.33 -9.73
CA SER A 24 -9.13 6.65 -10.92
C SER A 24 -10.21 5.75 -11.52
N ILE A 25 -10.44 5.87 -12.82
CA ILE A 25 -11.40 5.08 -13.60
C ILE A 25 -10.74 4.16 -14.62
N TYR A 26 -9.41 4.26 -14.78
CA TYR A 26 -8.66 3.52 -15.79
C TYR A 26 -7.85 2.36 -15.18
N ASP A 27 -7.70 2.33 -13.85
CA ASP A 27 -6.90 1.32 -13.12
C ASP A 27 -7.76 0.14 -12.62
N GLY A 28 -8.75 -0.24 -13.44
CA GLY A 28 -9.70 -1.32 -13.24
C GLY A 28 -11.14 -0.84 -13.14
N ASP A 29 -12.07 -1.79 -12.92
CA ASP A 29 -13.51 -1.51 -12.94
C ASP A 29 -13.97 -0.56 -11.83
N GLY A 30 -14.91 0.32 -12.18
CA GLY A 30 -15.48 1.35 -11.31
C GLY A 30 -14.54 2.54 -11.00
N ILE A 31 -14.96 3.36 -10.03
CA ILE A 31 -14.18 4.48 -9.51
C ILE A 31 -13.34 3.99 -8.33
N ARG A 32 -12.02 4.12 -8.43
CA ARG A 32 -11.05 3.61 -7.47
C ARG A 32 -10.25 4.71 -6.80
N THR A 33 -9.85 4.46 -5.56
CA THR A 33 -8.78 5.21 -4.91
C THR A 33 -7.53 4.35 -4.93
N LEU A 34 -6.49 4.82 -5.61
CA LEU A 34 -5.21 4.15 -5.67
C LEU A 34 -4.33 4.60 -4.52
N ILE A 35 -3.72 3.63 -3.85
CA ILE A 35 -2.71 3.88 -2.83
C ILE A 35 -1.39 3.36 -3.39
N PHE A 36 -0.47 4.27 -3.69
CA PHE A 36 0.84 3.89 -4.18
C PHE A 36 1.84 3.77 -3.03
N PHE A 37 2.38 2.56 -2.87
CA PHE A 37 3.41 2.27 -1.87
C PHE A 37 4.79 2.74 -2.31
N LYS A 38 5.61 3.14 -1.35
CA LYS A 38 7.03 3.47 -1.55
C LYS A 38 7.84 2.16 -1.67
N GLY A 39 8.64 2.04 -2.73
CA GLY A 39 9.67 1.03 -2.92
C GLY A 39 9.33 -0.02 -3.99
N CYS A 40 10.18 -0.13 -5.02
CA CYS A 40 10.16 -1.17 -6.04
C CYS A 40 11.60 -1.64 -6.30
N ASN A 41 11.85 -2.94 -6.10
CA ASN A 41 13.19 -3.51 -6.28
C ASN A 41 13.55 -3.75 -7.77
N LEU A 42 12.64 -3.42 -8.69
CA LEU A 42 12.90 -3.52 -10.13
C LEU A 42 13.64 -2.28 -10.62
N ARG A 43 14.45 -2.45 -11.66
CA ARG A 43 15.24 -1.39 -12.30
C ARG A 43 14.82 -1.20 -13.76
N CYS A 44 13.53 -0.97 -13.97
CA CYS A 44 12.96 -0.87 -15.31
C CYS A 44 13.45 0.41 -16.01
N ASP A 45 13.97 0.28 -17.23
CA ASP A 45 14.45 1.42 -18.04
C ASP A 45 13.36 2.45 -18.34
N TRP A 46 12.10 2.00 -18.40
CA TRP A 46 10.94 2.83 -18.70
C TRP A 46 9.85 2.69 -17.64
N CYS A 47 10.23 2.75 -16.36
CA CYS A 47 9.25 2.73 -15.29
C CYS A 47 8.26 3.90 -15.44
N ALA A 48 6.98 3.57 -15.67
CA ALA A 48 5.92 4.57 -15.77
C ALA A 48 5.64 5.29 -14.43
N ASN A 49 6.14 4.73 -13.32
CA ASN A 49 5.95 5.27 -11.99
C ASN A 49 7.28 5.73 -11.39
N GLN A 50 7.49 7.05 -11.38
CA GLN A 50 8.72 7.65 -10.88
C GLN A 50 8.71 7.59 -9.35
N LYS A 51 9.70 6.88 -8.77
CA LYS A 51 9.84 6.53 -7.34
C LYS A 51 9.08 5.30 -6.86
N GLY A 52 8.78 4.38 -7.80
CA GLY A 52 8.48 2.98 -7.53
C GLY A 52 9.29 2.48 -6.36
#